data_AF-A0A0D0CCC8-F1
#
_entry.id   AF-A0A0D0CCC8-F1
#
_cell.length_a   1.000
_cell.length_b   1.000
_cell.length_c   1.000
_cell.angle_alpha   90.00
_cell.angle_beta   90.00
_cell.angle_gamma   90.00
#
_symmetry.space_group_name_H-M   'P 1'
#
loop_
_entity.id
_entity.type
_entity.pdbx_description
1 polymer ?
#
loop_
_entity_poly.entity_id
_entity_poly.type
_entity_poly.pdbx_seq_one_letter_code
_entity_poly.pdbx_strand_id
1 'polypeptide(L)'
;MVDRRLSMLNTLGNWARTHHTTSALSHFLDVPRRTIRQRLLELGLATPGENPFPSSTRPVSDEDDHILDGLQQEPSQLPEAVQVEAASIPSSSSGQSGMTDTQLDSLLTQLRAHYDQFIILELHHGLQISNINHIWLLQHLFLPVINEELAFWAESWNHHCISQCNGPARSPEDRFGFDMLVNGHRGDPVDQYTMTDEELEVFGVDWEGLQDEDLLWSLQKNYCNEGAGSWLGRNGPPLDLNDVSVDTPAGPLTQPQVDYLDTLLHGHSRQPRHEDVLRLWIDALAIVRTMYPHDF
;
A
#
# COMPACT_ATOMS: atom_id res chain seq x y z
N MET A 1 12.18 15.86 17.24
CA MET A 1 12.35 14.41 16.92
C MET A 1 11.47 13.47 17.77
N VAL A 2 10.85 13.94 18.87
CA VAL A 2 9.75 13.23 19.57
C VAL A 2 8.44 13.26 18.76
N ASP A 3 8.28 14.23 17.84
CA ASP A 3 7.05 14.45 17.07
C ASP A 3 6.67 13.40 16.01
N ARG A 4 7.60 12.70 15.37
CA ARG A 4 7.22 11.74 14.31
C ARG A 4 6.67 10.43 14.86
N ARG A 5 7.12 10.00 16.05
CA ARG A 5 6.52 8.87 16.78
C ARG A 5 5.15 9.25 17.35
N LEU A 6 4.99 10.48 17.83
CA LEU A 6 3.69 11.01 18.27
C LEU A 6 2.73 11.19 17.10
N SER A 7 3.20 11.60 15.91
CA SER A 7 2.39 11.70 14.70
C SER A 7 1.86 10.34 14.26
N MET A 8 2.72 9.31 14.18
CA MET A 8 2.28 7.96 13.83
C MET A 8 1.31 7.35 14.86
N LEU A 9 1.51 7.61 16.16
CA LEU A 9 0.57 7.20 17.22
C LEU A 9 -0.74 8.01 17.19
N ASN A 10 -0.69 9.30 16.82
CA ASN A 10 -1.88 10.12 16.61
C ASN A 10 -2.65 9.72 15.34
N THR A 11 -1.96 9.33 14.27
CA THR A 11 -2.60 8.84 13.03
C THR A 11 -3.24 7.48 13.29
N LEU A 12 -2.55 6.58 14.00
CA LEU A 12 -3.14 5.31 14.45
C LEU A 12 -4.30 5.53 15.43
N GLY A 13 -4.18 6.52 16.32
CA GLY A 13 -5.24 6.90 17.27
C GLY A 13 -6.42 7.64 16.61
N ASN A 14 -6.21 8.33 15.50
CA ASN A 14 -7.26 8.96 14.70
C ASN A 14 -7.97 7.91 13.84
N TRP A 15 -7.21 7.00 13.22
CA TRP A 15 -7.74 5.86 12.47
C TRP A 15 -8.51 4.87 13.36
N ALA A 16 -8.01 4.59 14.57
CA ALA A 16 -8.73 3.78 15.55
C ALA A 16 -9.97 4.50 16.11
N ARG A 17 -10.03 5.84 16.05
CA ARG A 17 -11.21 6.62 16.42
C ARG A 17 -12.29 6.60 15.34
N THR A 18 -11.93 6.47 14.06
CA THR A 18 -12.88 6.27 12.95
C THR A 18 -13.38 4.83 12.85
N HIS A 19 -12.71 3.85 13.47
CA HIS A 19 -13.18 2.47 13.54
C HIS A 19 -13.64 2.13 14.95
N HIS A 20 -14.92 2.42 15.21
CA HIS A 20 -15.56 2.47 16.53
C HIS A 20 -15.68 1.14 17.31
N THR A 21 -14.99 0.06 16.93
CA THR A 21 -15.11 -1.21 17.67
C THR A 21 -13.81 -2.00 17.79
N THR A 22 -13.63 -2.67 18.92
CA THR A 22 -12.56 -3.67 19.11
C THR A 22 -12.64 -4.82 18.11
N SER A 23 -13.83 -5.05 17.53
CA SER A 23 -14.08 -6.08 16.52
C SER A 23 -13.46 -5.71 15.17
N ALA A 24 -13.65 -4.47 14.73
CA ALA A 24 -13.05 -3.95 13.50
C ALA A 24 -11.51 -3.97 13.57
N LEU A 25 -10.96 -3.54 14.71
CA LEU A 25 -9.51 -3.58 14.95
C LEU A 25 -8.96 -5.02 14.98
N SER A 26 -9.72 -5.96 15.52
CA SER A 26 -9.33 -7.38 15.58
C SER A 26 -9.28 -8.02 14.20
N HIS A 27 -10.26 -7.71 13.36
CA HIS A 27 -10.29 -8.18 11.99
C HIS A 27 -9.16 -7.55 11.14
N PHE A 28 -8.93 -6.25 11.29
CA PHE A 28 -7.92 -5.54 10.52
C PHE A 28 -6.49 -5.97 10.87
N LEU A 29 -6.20 -6.16 12.16
CA LEU A 29 -4.85 -6.50 12.62
C LEU A 29 -4.58 -8.01 12.61
N ASP A 30 -5.60 -8.84 12.34
CA ASP A 30 -5.57 -10.30 12.50
C ASP A 30 -5.05 -10.72 13.90
N VAL A 31 -5.49 -9.99 14.93
CA VAL A 31 -5.13 -10.25 16.33
C VAL A 31 -6.40 -10.45 17.14
N PRO A 32 -6.46 -11.42 18.08
CA PRO A 32 -7.63 -11.62 18.93
C PRO A 32 -8.07 -10.35 19.67
N ARG A 33 -9.38 -10.09 19.73
CA ARG A 33 -9.99 -8.94 20.44
C ARG A 33 -9.45 -8.75 21.86
N ARG A 34 -9.14 -9.85 22.56
CA ARG A 34 -8.57 -9.83 23.92
C ARG A 34 -7.20 -9.15 23.97
N THR A 35 -6.33 -9.41 23.01
CA THR A 35 -4.99 -8.81 22.92
C THR A 35 -5.10 -7.31 22.64
N ILE A 36 -6.01 -6.91 21.75
CA ILE A 36 -6.26 -5.49 21.45
C ILE A 36 -6.80 -4.77 22.68
N ARG A 37 -7.78 -5.36 23.38
CA ARG A 37 -8.31 -4.81 24.63
C ARG A 37 -7.22 -4.68 25.69
N GLN A 38 -6.36 -5.68 25.84
CA GLN A 38 -5.25 -5.64 26.78
C GLN A 38 -4.25 -4.52 26.44
N ARG A 39 -3.92 -4.33 25.15
CA ARG A 39 -3.05 -3.23 24.72
C ARG A 39 -3.68 -1.85 24.93
N LEU A 40 -4.99 -1.70 24.68
CA LEU A 40 -5.70 -0.45 24.96
C LEU A 40 -5.71 -0.11 26.45
N LEU A 41 -5.83 -1.12 27.33
CA LEU A 41 -5.71 -0.95 28.79
C LEU A 41 -4.28 -0.57 29.21
N GLU A 42 -3.26 -1.25 28.67
CA GLU A 42 -1.84 -0.96 28.94
C GLU A 42 -1.44 0.45 28.52
N LEU A 43 -2.03 0.97 27.44
CA LEU A 43 -1.80 2.33 26.93
C LEU A 43 -2.63 3.40 27.65
N GLY A 44 -3.53 3.03 28.56
CA GLY A 44 -4.41 3.97 29.26
C GLY A 44 -5.52 4.56 28.38
N LEU A 45 -5.82 3.93 27.24
CA LEU A 45 -6.87 4.35 26.31
C LEU A 45 -8.23 3.69 26.62
N ALA A 46 -8.24 2.71 27.51
CA ALA A 46 -9.43 2.01 27.98
C ALA A 46 -9.43 1.89 29.50
N THR A 47 -10.61 1.88 30.11
CA THR A 47 -10.83 1.62 31.54
C THR A 47 -11.27 0.17 31.75
N PRO A 48 -10.76 -0.54 32.78
CA PRO A 48 -11.23 -1.88 33.11
C PRO A 48 -12.73 -1.89 33.39
N GLY A 49 -13.49 -2.69 32.64
CA GLY A 49 -14.95 -2.83 32.81
C GLY A 49 -15.81 -1.91 31.94
N GLU A 50 -15.24 -0.89 31.28
CA GLU A 50 -15.99 -0.04 30.34
C GLU A 50 -15.71 -0.42 28.88
N ASN A 51 -16.62 -0.04 27.98
CA ASN A 51 -16.39 -0.15 26.54
C ASN A 51 -15.52 1.04 26.11
N PRO A 52 -14.30 0.83 25.56
CA PRO A 52 -13.42 1.93 25.15
C PRO A 52 -13.99 2.79 24.00
N PHE A 53 -15.02 2.30 23.32
CA PHE A 53 -15.74 3.04 22.31
C PHE A 53 -17.17 3.26 22.82
N PRO A 54 -17.52 4.48 23.28
CA PRO A 54 -18.90 4.76 23.66
C PRO A 54 -19.77 4.59 22.42
N SER A 55 -20.76 3.71 22.49
CA SER A 55 -21.77 3.58 21.44
C SER A 55 -22.36 4.97 21.22
N SER A 56 -22.18 5.54 20.03
CA SER A 56 -22.82 6.80 19.66
C SER A 56 -24.32 6.60 19.85
N THR A 57 -24.92 7.30 20.80
CA THR A 57 -26.34 7.22 21.13
C THR A 57 -27.16 7.77 19.96
N ARG A 58 -27.31 6.96 18.91
CA ARG A 58 -28.48 7.00 18.06
C ARG A 58 -29.63 6.35 18.86
N PRO A 59 -30.87 6.87 18.77
CA PRO A 59 -32.01 6.23 19.41
C PRO A 59 -32.20 4.86 18.79
N VAL A 60 -31.90 3.82 19.57
CA VAL A 60 -32.09 2.41 19.19
C VAL A 60 -33.57 2.10 19.40
N SER A 61 -34.23 1.66 18.33
CA SER A 61 -35.49 0.92 18.41
C SER A 61 -35.17 -0.51 18.86
N ASP A 62 -35.78 -0.95 19.97
CA ASP A 62 -35.45 -2.15 20.76
C ASP A 62 -35.72 -3.53 20.10
N GLU A 63 -35.68 -3.69 18.77
CA GLU A 63 -36.18 -4.96 18.16
C GLU A 63 -35.15 -5.97 17.61
N ASP A 64 -33.86 -5.67 17.40
CA ASP A 64 -33.01 -6.60 16.61
C ASP A 64 -31.61 -6.89 17.18
N ASP A 65 -31.52 -7.72 18.23
CA ASP A 65 -30.22 -8.14 18.81
C ASP A 65 -30.10 -9.67 19.06
N HIS A 66 -30.77 -10.50 18.25
CA HIS A 66 -30.72 -11.97 18.37
C HIS A 66 -30.16 -12.74 17.15
N ILE A 67 -29.53 -12.08 16.18
CA ILE A 67 -29.17 -12.72 14.90
C ILE A 67 -27.66 -12.64 14.59
N LEU A 68 -26.76 -13.10 15.47
CA LEU A 68 -25.32 -13.16 15.10
C LEU A 68 -24.54 -14.35 15.68
N ASP A 69 -25.19 -15.44 16.08
CA ASP A 69 -24.52 -16.59 16.72
C ASP A 69 -24.60 -17.91 15.94
N GLY A 70 -24.79 -17.89 14.62
CA GLY A 70 -24.78 -19.15 13.89
C GLY A 70 -24.68 -19.06 12.38
N LEU A 71 -23.48 -18.91 11.83
CA LEU A 71 -23.12 -19.45 10.52
C LEU A 71 -21.62 -19.78 10.48
N GLN A 72 -21.27 -20.94 11.01
CA GLN A 72 -20.04 -21.63 10.65
C GLN A 72 -20.45 -22.69 9.61
N GLN A 73 -20.43 -22.32 8.32
CA GLN A 73 -20.73 -23.25 7.25
C GLN A 73 -19.60 -24.29 7.15
N GLU A 74 -19.96 -25.56 7.34
CA GLU A 74 -19.11 -26.70 6.99
C GLU A 74 -18.87 -26.70 5.47
N PRO A 75 -17.62 -26.83 5.00
CA PRO A 75 -17.28 -26.84 3.59
C PRO A 75 -17.62 -28.20 2.99
N SER A 76 -18.89 -28.44 2.68
CA SER A 76 -19.30 -29.71 2.07
C SER A 76 -20.50 -29.53 1.14
N GLN A 77 -20.35 -28.77 0.06
CA GLN A 77 -21.15 -28.89 -1.18
C GLN A 77 -20.69 -27.89 -2.25
N LEU A 78 -19.46 -28.03 -2.74
CA LEU A 78 -19.11 -27.49 -4.05
C LEU A 78 -19.67 -28.42 -5.13
N PRO A 79 -20.34 -27.92 -6.19
CA PRO A 79 -20.86 -28.73 -7.28
C PRO A 79 -19.80 -29.66 -7.87
N GLU A 80 -20.14 -30.94 -8.06
CA GLU A 80 -19.23 -32.00 -8.55
C GLU A 80 -18.55 -31.64 -9.89
N ALA A 81 -19.19 -30.77 -10.70
CA ALA A 81 -18.63 -30.25 -11.96
C ALA A 81 -17.38 -29.37 -11.77
N VAL A 82 -17.25 -28.63 -10.67
CA VAL A 82 -16.07 -27.78 -10.39
C VAL A 82 -14.91 -28.60 -9.81
N GLN A 83 -15.23 -29.71 -9.13
CA GLN A 83 -14.22 -30.58 -8.51
C GLN A 83 -13.41 -31.39 -9.54
N VAL A 84 -14.01 -31.74 -10.68
CA VAL A 84 -13.37 -32.53 -11.74
C VAL A 84 -12.40 -31.68 -12.59
N GLU A 85 -12.68 -30.39 -12.77
CA GLU A 85 -11.84 -29.48 -13.55
C GLU A 85 -10.63 -28.97 -12.74
N ALA A 86 -10.81 -28.74 -11.43
CA ALA A 86 -9.72 -28.37 -10.52
C ALA A 86 -8.67 -29.48 -10.32
N ALA A 87 -9.07 -30.75 -10.44
CA ALA A 87 -8.17 -31.91 -10.29
C ALA A 87 -7.26 -32.15 -11.51
N SER A 88 -7.53 -31.50 -12.64
CA SER A 88 -6.80 -31.73 -13.91
C SER A 88 -5.79 -30.62 -14.26
N ILE A 89 -5.65 -29.59 -13.42
CA ILE A 89 -4.60 -28.59 -13.59
C ILE A 89 -3.31 -29.20 -13.02
N PRO A 90 -2.30 -29.52 -13.85
CA PRO A 90 -1.03 -29.99 -13.33
C PRO A 90 -0.46 -28.90 -12.43
N SER A 91 -0.33 -29.21 -11.13
CA SER A 91 0.38 -28.39 -10.15
C SER A 91 1.83 -28.23 -10.61
N SER A 92 2.04 -27.26 -11.48
CA SER A 92 3.34 -26.84 -12.00
C SER A 92 3.96 -25.86 -10.99
N SER A 93 4.16 -26.32 -9.74
CA SER A 93 4.85 -25.54 -8.69
C SER A 93 6.26 -26.07 -8.39
N SER A 94 6.72 -27.03 -9.18
CA SER A 94 8.04 -27.66 -9.08
C SER A 94 9.14 -26.78 -9.68
N GLY A 95 9.39 -25.63 -9.07
CA GLY A 95 10.43 -24.70 -9.51
C GLY A 95 10.51 -23.44 -8.66
N GLN A 96 10.44 -23.60 -7.34
CA GLN A 96 10.53 -22.52 -6.36
C GLN A 96 11.88 -21.80 -6.44
N SER A 97 11.95 -20.81 -7.32
CA SER A 97 12.81 -19.63 -7.15
C SER A 97 11.99 -18.53 -6.44
N GLY A 98 11.12 -18.93 -5.51
CA GLY A 98 10.31 -18.02 -4.71
C GLY A 98 11.19 -17.32 -3.69
N MET A 99 11.10 -16.00 -3.65
CA MET A 99 11.83 -15.17 -2.71
C MET A 99 11.52 -15.61 -1.28
N THR A 100 12.55 -15.94 -0.51
CA THR A 100 12.41 -16.32 0.91
C THR A 100 12.06 -15.12 1.77
N ASP A 101 11.45 -15.34 2.95
CA ASP A 101 11.16 -14.28 3.93
C ASP A 101 12.39 -13.41 4.22
N THR A 102 13.57 -14.04 4.31
CA THR A 102 14.83 -13.32 4.58
C THR A 102 15.23 -12.37 3.45
N GLN A 103 14.89 -12.70 2.20
CA GLN A 103 15.13 -11.82 1.05
C GLN A 103 14.12 -10.66 1.03
N LEU A 104 12.86 -10.91 1.40
CA LEU A 104 11.86 -9.86 1.60
C LEU A 104 12.28 -8.85 2.67
N ASP A 105 12.72 -9.35 3.83
CA ASP A 105 13.24 -8.50 4.91
C ASP A 105 14.49 -7.72 4.48
N SER A 106 15.34 -8.33 3.66
CA SER A 106 16.52 -7.66 3.09
C SER A 106 16.12 -6.50 2.18
N LEU A 107 15.14 -6.69 1.28
CA LEU A 107 14.65 -5.60 0.41
C LEU A 107 14.02 -4.47 1.21
N LEU A 108 13.16 -4.79 2.18
CA LEU A 108 12.54 -3.77 3.04
C LEU A 108 13.61 -2.99 3.82
N THR A 109 14.67 -3.67 4.25
CA THR A 109 15.81 -3.03 4.91
C THR A 109 16.59 -2.13 3.96
N GLN A 110 16.77 -2.52 2.69
CA GLN A 110 17.43 -1.70 1.66
C GLN A 110 16.64 -0.43 1.34
N LEU A 111 15.32 -0.55 1.13
CA LEU A 111 14.44 0.61 0.90
C LEU A 111 14.48 1.59 2.08
N ARG A 112 14.51 1.06 3.31
CA ARG A 112 14.68 1.90 4.50
C ARG A 112 16.05 2.57 4.56
N ALA A 113 17.11 1.88 4.13
CA ALA A 113 18.45 2.44 4.07
C ALA A 113 18.54 3.62 3.09
N HIS A 114 17.86 3.57 1.94
CA HIS A 114 17.77 4.71 1.02
C HIS A 114 17.17 5.95 1.70
N TYR A 115 16.09 5.77 2.46
CA TYR A 115 15.48 6.86 3.21
C TYR A 115 16.46 7.51 4.20
N ASP A 116 17.14 6.69 5.02
CA ASP A 116 18.10 7.19 6.01
C ASP A 116 19.30 7.88 5.32
N GLN A 117 19.74 7.39 4.16
CA GLN A 117 20.80 8.00 3.37
C GLN A 117 20.40 9.38 2.83
N PHE A 118 19.17 9.55 2.34
CA PHE A 118 18.70 10.86 1.86
C PHE A 118 18.63 11.89 2.98
N ILE A 119 18.27 11.47 4.20
CA ILE A 119 18.35 12.34 5.38
C ILE A 119 19.80 12.74 5.66
N ILE A 120 20.77 11.82 5.55
CA ILE A 120 22.19 12.13 5.73
C ILE A 120 22.69 13.08 4.64
N LEU A 121 22.25 12.90 3.38
CA LEU A 121 22.58 13.81 2.29
C LEU A 121 22.09 15.24 2.56
N GLU A 122 20.87 15.37 3.08
CA GLU A 122 20.28 16.66 3.46
C GLU A 122 21.07 17.32 4.60
N LEU A 123 21.36 16.57 5.66
CA LEU A 123 22.00 17.11 6.85
C LEU A 123 23.50 17.41 6.67
N HIS A 124 24.21 16.61 5.87
CA HIS A 124 25.68 16.63 5.85
C HIS A 124 26.32 16.88 4.49
N HIS A 125 25.61 16.65 3.39
CA HIS A 125 26.19 16.71 2.03
C HIS A 125 25.52 17.75 1.12
N GLY A 126 24.79 18.69 1.73
CA GLY A 126 24.28 19.88 1.05
C GLY A 126 23.14 19.60 0.07
N LEU A 127 22.43 18.48 0.21
CA LEU A 127 21.17 18.28 -0.51
C LEU A 127 20.14 19.30 -0.02
N GLN A 128 19.68 20.18 -0.90
CA GLN A 128 18.66 21.17 -0.60
C GLN A 128 17.33 20.73 -1.23
N ILE A 129 16.42 20.23 -0.41
CA ILE A 129 15.09 19.77 -0.87
C ILE A 129 14.24 20.88 -1.47
N SER A 130 14.56 22.16 -1.19
CA SER A 130 13.88 23.30 -1.80
C SER A 130 14.40 23.66 -3.20
N ASN A 131 15.56 23.13 -3.60
CA ASN A 131 16.14 23.37 -4.92
C ASN A 131 15.66 22.28 -5.89
N ILE A 132 14.85 22.66 -6.88
CA ILE A 132 14.32 21.74 -7.89
C ILE A 132 15.42 21.02 -8.68
N ASN A 133 16.58 21.65 -8.88
CA ASN A 133 17.72 21.07 -9.57
C ASN A 133 18.35 19.92 -8.75
N HIS A 134 18.35 20.05 -7.43
CA HIS A 134 18.79 18.97 -6.53
C HIS A 134 17.82 17.81 -6.53
N ILE A 135 16.50 18.09 -6.53
CA ILE A 135 15.47 17.05 -6.66
C ILE A 135 15.62 16.31 -7.98
N TRP A 136 15.79 17.06 -9.09
CA TRP A 136 16.02 16.48 -10.40
C TRP A 136 17.26 15.57 -10.42
N LEU A 137 18.38 16.04 -9.87
CA LEU A 137 19.61 15.25 -9.82
C LEU A 137 19.43 14.00 -8.94
N LEU A 138 18.75 14.13 -7.80
CA LEU A 138 18.43 13.00 -6.91
C LEU A 138 17.60 11.95 -7.66
N GLN A 139 16.55 12.38 -8.37
CA GLN A 139 15.71 11.48 -9.16
C GLN A 139 16.50 10.83 -10.29
N HIS A 140 17.28 11.59 -11.06
CA HIS A 140 18.11 11.04 -12.14
C HIS A 140 19.07 9.95 -11.65
N LEU A 141 19.70 10.15 -10.49
CA LEU A 141 20.68 9.22 -9.94
C LEU A 141 20.06 7.97 -9.32
N PHE A 142 18.99 8.12 -8.53
CA PHE A 142 18.51 7.07 -7.64
C PHE A 142 17.14 6.51 -8.01
N LEU A 143 16.28 7.26 -8.71
CA LEU A 143 14.92 6.80 -9.03
C LEU A 143 14.91 5.54 -9.92
N PRO A 144 15.77 5.39 -10.95
CA PRO A 144 15.80 4.15 -11.73
C PRO A 144 16.11 2.92 -10.89
N VAL A 145 17.04 3.05 -9.93
CA VAL A 145 17.46 1.96 -9.04
C VAL A 145 16.35 1.60 -8.08
N ILE A 146 15.74 2.60 -7.44
CA ILE A 146 14.62 2.40 -6.52
C ILE A 146 13.44 1.76 -7.25
N ASN A 147 13.12 2.21 -8.47
CA ASN A 147 12.04 1.63 -9.27
C ASN A 147 12.33 0.17 -9.65
N GLU A 148 13.57 -0.17 -9.99
CA GLU A 148 13.98 -1.56 -10.24
C GLU A 148 13.83 -2.43 -8.98
N GLU A 149 14.28 -1.94 -7.82
CA GLU A 149 14.12 -2.63 -6.53
C GLU A 149 12.65 -2.81 -6.14
N LEU A 150 11.82 -1.78 -6.35
CA LEU A 150 10.38 -1.82 -6.08
C LEU A 150 9.64 -2.76 -7.04
N ALA A 151 10.00 -2.76 -8.32
CA ALA A 151 9.42 -3.69 -9.30
C ALA A 151 9.76 -5.15 -8.93
N PHE A 152 11.03 -5.41 -8.59
CA PHE A 152 11.47 -6.71 -8.11
C PHE A 152 10.75 -7.13 -6.82
N TRP A 153 10.58 -6.21 -5.87
CA TRP A 153 9.81 -6.44 -4.65
C TRP A 153 8.36 -6.78 -4.95
N ALA A 154 7.69 -6.01 -5.82
CA ALA A 154 6.29 -6.20 -6.16
C ALA A 154 6.04 -7.55 -6.84
N GLU A 155 6.88 -7.90 -7.82
CA GLU A 155 6.83 -9.21 -8.50
C GLU A 155 7.06 -10.34 -7.49
N SER A 156 8.08 -10.22 -6.64
CA SER A 156 8.39 -11.23 -5.63
C SER A 156 7.29 -11.40 -4.59
N TRP A 157 6.68 -10.29 -4.15
CA TRP A 157 5.57 -10.29 -3.21
C TRP A 157 4.34 -10.98 -3.78
N ASN A 158 3.98 -10.68 -5.04
CA ASN A 158 2.82 -11.27 -5.69
C ASN A 158 2.91 -12.80 -5.79
N HIS A 159 4.12 -13.34 -5.92
CA HIS A 159 4.38 -14.79 -5.97
C HIS A 159 4.75 -15.41 -4.61
N HIS A 160 4.85 -14.61 -3.54
CA HIS A 160 5.30 -15.09 -2.24
C HIS A 160 4.20 -15.88 -1.52
N CYS A 161 4.42 -17.17 -1.23
CA CYS A 161 3.43 -18.02 -0.57
C CYS A 161 3.23 -17.66 0.91
N ILE A 162 2.07 -17.11 1.23
CA ILE A 162 1.70 -16.78 2.61
C ILE A 162 1.09 -18.02 3.27
N SER A 163 1.71 -18.49 4.36
CA SER A 163 1.18 -19.58 5.17
C SER A 163 0.00 -19.10 6.00
N GLN A 164 -1.14 -19.81 5.92
CA GLN A 164 -2.33 -19.52 6.71
C GLN A 164 -2.52 -20.59 7.78
N CYS A 165 -3.01 -20.22 8.96
CA CYS A 165 -3.14 -21.13 10.10
C CYS A 165 -4.08 -22.33 9.81
N ASN A 166 -5.03 -22.19 8.87
CA ASN A 166 -6.07 -23.18 8.57
C ASN A 166 -6.20 -23.49 7.06
N GLY A 167 -5.14 -23.33 6.27
CA GLY A 167 -5.23 -23.53 4.82
C GLY A 167 -3.88 -23.82 4.15
N PRO A 168 -3.90 -24.27 2.88
CA PRO A 168 -2.67 -24.38 2.10
C PRO A 168 -2.04 -22.99 1.93
N ALA A 169 -0.71 -22.93 1.93
CA ALA A 169 0.00 -21.69 1.59
C ALA A 169 -0.32 -21.29 0.14
N ARG A 170 -0.62 -20.02 -0.08
CA ARG A 170 -0.97 -19.46 -1.40
C ARG A 170 -0.32 -18.10 -1.56
N SER A 171 0.09 -17.77 -2.79
CA SER A 171 0.60 -16.44 -3.11
C SER A 171 -0.53 -15.40 -3.14
N PRO A 172 -0.24 -14.10 -2.96
CA PRO A 172 -1.22 -13.04 -3.19
C PRO A 172 -1.89 -13.12 -4.57
N GLU A 173 -1.12 -13.43 -5.62
CA GLU A 173 -1.67 -13.60 -6.97
C GLU A 173 -2.64 -14.79 -7.05
N ASP A 174 -2.27 -15.94 -6.49
CA ASP A 174 -3.14 -17.12 -6.44
C ASP A 174 -4.40 -16.84 -5.62
N ARG A 175 -4.26 -16.12 -4.50
CA ARG A 175 -5.39 -15.72 -3.65
C ARG A 175 -6.31 -14.79 -4.42
N PHE A 176 -5.78 -13.79 -5.10
CA PHE A 176 -6.57 -12.87 -5.91
C PHE A 176 -7.30 -13.59 -7.04
N GLY A 177 -6.61 -14.45 -7.80
CA GLY A 177 -7.21 -15.20 -8.89
C GLY A 177 -8.28 -16.19 -8.42
N PHE A 178 -8.03 -16.88 -7.30
CA PHE A 178 -9.01 -17.83 -6.73
C PHE A 178 -10.19 -17.12 -6.07
N ASP A 179 -9.96 -16.02 -5.36
CA ASP A 179 -11.01 -15.18 -4.79
C ASP A 179 -11.91 -14.64 -5.90
N MET A 180 -11.31 -14.17 -6.99
CA MET A 180 -12.01 -13.74 -8.19
C MET A 180 -12.82 -14.86 -8.85
N LEU A 181 -12.36 -16.12 -8.80
CA LEU A 181 -13.06 -17.27 -9.36
C LEU A 181 -14.23 -17.74 -8.49
N VAL A 182 -14.01 -17.84 -7.17
CA VAL A 182 -15.01 -18.36 -6.23
C VAL A 182 -16.07 -17.31 -5.93
N ASN A 183 -15.65 -16.07 -5.72
CA ASN A 183 -16.51 -15.01 -5.26
C ASN A 183 -16.91 -14.05 -6.40
N GLY A 184 -16.32 -14.20 -7.59
CA GLY A 184 -16.52 -13.26 -8.70
C GLY A 184 -15.59 -12.05 -8.62
N HIS A 185 -15.65 -11.15 -9.60
CA HIS A 185 -14.66 -10.07 -9.79
C HIS A 185 -14.51 -9.08 -8.61
N ARG A 186 -15.36 -9.13 -7.58
CA ARG A 186 -15.34 -8.23 -6.41
C ARG A 186 -15.66 -8.88 -5.05
N GLY A 187 -15.58 -10.20 -4.92
CA GLY A 187 -16.02 -10.87 -3.70
C GLY A 187 -17.52 -11.25 -3.75
N ASP A 188 -17.99 -11.93 -2.70
CA ASP A 188 -19.27 -12.67 -2.67
C ASP A 188 -20.41 -11.89 -3.34
N PRO A 189 -21.33 -12.58 -4.05
CA PRO A 189 -22.52 -11.93 -4.58
C PRO A 189 -23.19 -11.18 -3.43
N VAL A 190 -23.42 -9.88 -3.63
CA VAL A 190 -24.03 -8.97 -2.64
C VAL A 190 -25.34 -9.54 -2.11
N ASP A 191 -25.97 -10.46 -2.83
CA ASP A 191 -27.10 -11.29 -2.39
C ASP A 191 -26.94 -11.95 -1.01
N GLN A 192 -25.71 -12.25 -0.56
CA GLN A 192 -25.46 -12.81 0.77
C GLN A 192 -25.57 -11.76 1.90
N TYR A 193 -25.38 -10.49 1.56
CA TYR A 193 -25.68 -9.34 2.40
C TYR A 193 -26.88 -8.64 1.78
N THR A 194 -28.09 -9.15 2.04
CA THR A 194 -29.34 -8.49 1.65
C THR A 194 -29.49 -7.15 2.37
N MET A 195 -28.67 -6.18 1.96
CA MET A 195 -28.89 -4.76 2.19
C MET A 195 -30.07 -4.36 1.32
N THR A 196 -30.96 -3.58 1.90
CA THR A 196 -32.02 -2.95 1.13
C THR A 196 -31.41 -2.06 0.03
N ASP A 197 -32.12 -1.83 -1.07
CA ASP A 197 -31.64 -0.95 -2.14
C ASP A 197 -31.27 0.43 -1.58
N GLU A 198 -32.01 0.90 -0.56
CA GLU A 198 -31.74 2.14 0.17
C GLU A 198 -30.44 2.10 0.99
N GLU A 199 -30.07 0.96 1.57
CA GLU A 199 -28.81 0.80 2.30
C GLU A 199 -27.61 0.68 1.34
N LEU A 200 -27.80 0.01 0.21
CA LEU A 200 -26.76 -0.17 -0.80
C LEU A 200 -26.37 1.18 -1.44
N GLU A 201 -27.33 2.09 -1.63
CA GLU A 201 -27.07 3.46 -2.10
C GLU A 201 -26.22 4.28 -1.11
N VAL A 202 -26.25 3.91 0.18
CA VAL A 202 -25.57 4.63 1.27
C VAL A 202 -24.25 3.96 1.66
N PHE A 203 -24.07 2.68 1.32
CA PHE A 203 -22.93 1.89 1.75
C PHE A 203 -21.63 2.28 1.02
N GLY A 204 -20.60 2.62 1.79
CA GLY A 204 -19.29 3.00 1.26
C GLY A 204 -19.18 4.42 0.71
N VAL A 205 -20.27 5.19 0.73
CA VAL A 205 -20.27 6.61 0.40
C VAL A 205 -19.85 7.41 1.63
N ASP A 206 -18.71 8.09 1.56
CA ASP A 206 -18.31 9.06 2.57
C ASP A 206 -19.16 10.33 2.42
N TRP A 207 -20.34 10.32 3.04
CA TRP A 207 -21.30 11.42 3.00
C TRP A 207 -20.74 12.73 3.57
N GLU A 208 -19.78 12.63 4.50
CA GLU A 208 -19.11 13.77 5.09
C GLU A 208 -18.11 14.36 4.09
N GLY A 209 -17.35 13.51 3.40
CA GLY A 209 -16.50 13.91 2.27
C GLY A 209 -17.28 14.49 1.08
N LEU A 210 -18.49 14.00 0.81
CA LEU A 210 -19.39 14.57 -0.23
C LEU A 210 -19.89 15.98 0.08
N GLN A 211 -19.82 16.42 1.33
CA GLN A 211 -20.15 17.80 1.71
C GLN A 211 -18.92 18.71 1.69
N ASP A 212 -17.72 18.15 1.52
CA ASP A 212 -16.48 18.92 1.42
C ASP A 212 -16.25 19.38 -0.03
N GLU A 213 -16.61 20.63 -0.30
CA GLU A 213 -16.43 21.29 -1.60
C GLU A 213 -14.96 21.28 -2.07
N ASP A 214 -13.98 21.33 -1.15
CA ASP A 214 -12.56 21.30 -1.50
C ASP A 214 -12.15 19.89 -1.97
N LEU A 215 -12.69 18.85 -1.34
CA LEU A 215 -12.50 17.46 -1.75
C LEU A 215 -13.15 17.20 -3.12
N LEU A 216 -14.38 17.65 -3.33
CA LEU A 216 -15.09 17.51 -4.61
C LEU A 216 -14.35 18.24 -5.74
N TRP A 217 -13.87 19.46 -5.48
CA TRP A 217 -13.07 20.21 -6.46
C TRP A 217 -11.77 19.50 -6.82
N SER A 218 -11.10 18.91 -5.82
CA SER A 218 -9.89 18.11 -6.02
C SER A 218 -10.17 16.84 -6.83
N LEU A 219 -11.21 16.09 -6.48
CA LEU A 219 -11.64 14.90 -7.23
C LEU A 219 -12.00 15.25 -8.67
N GLN A 220 -12.80 16.29 -8.89
CA GLN A 220 -13.17 16.73 -10.22
C GLN A 220 -11.95 17.16 -11.04
N LYS A 221 -10.99 17.84 -10.43
CA LYS A 221 -9.75 18.25 -11.11
C LYS A 221 -8.86 17.06 -11.49
N ASN A 222 -8.77 16.06 -10.62
CA ASN A 222 -7.86 14.93 -10.81
C ASN A 222 -8.47 13.82 -11.68
N TYR A 223 -9.79 13.64 -11.64
CA TYR A 223 -10.50 12.54 -12.29
C TYR A 223 -11.43 12.99 -13.43
N CYS A 224 -11.39 14.25 -13.88
CA CYS A 224 -12.23 14.73 -15.00
C CYS A 224 -12.05 13.95 -16.31
N ASN A 225 -10.93 13.23 -16.46
CA ASN A 225 -10.60 12.47 -17.65
C ASN A 225 -10.82 10.96 -17.51
N GLU A 226 -11.02 10.45 -16.29
CA GLU A 226 -11.49 9.09 -16.07
C GLU A 226 -12.97 9.07 -16.42
N GLY A 227 -13.28 8.79 -17.69
CA GLY A 227 -14.65 8.77 -18.17
C GLY A 227 -15.55 7.92 -17.26
N ALA A 228 -16.82 8.29 -17.14
CA ALA A 228 -17.85 7.63 -16.32
C ALA A 228 -18.21 6.19 -16.80
N GLY A 229 -17.26 5.48 -17.40
CA GLY A 229 -17.35 4.06 -17.70
C GLY A 229 -17.36 3.28 -16.41
N SER A 230 -18.55 3.16 -15.83
CA SER A 230 -18.83 2.22 -14.77
C SER A 230 -18.24 0.86 -15.15
N TRP A 231 -17.41 0.35 -14.25
CA TRP A 231 -16.78 -0.96 -14.36
C TRP A 231 -17.79 -2.11 -14.25
N LEU A 232 -19.04 -1.80 -13.90
CA LEU A 232 -20.16 -2.74 -13.90
C LEU A 232 -20.46 -3.18 -15.34
N GLY A 233 -19.91 -4.34 -15.74
CA GLY A 233 -20.24 -5.03 -16.99
C GLY A 233 -19.10 -5.15 -18.02
N ARG A 234 -17.86 -4.76 -17.69
CA ARG A 234 -16.69 -5.03 -18.55
C ARG A 234 -15.82 -6.16 -17.99
N ASN A 235 -15.43 -7.08 -18.87
CA ASN A 235 -14.50 -8.17 -18.59
C ASN A 235 -13.05 -7.68 -18.70
N GLY A 236 -12.33 -7.67 -17.58
CA GLY A 236 -10.87 -7.55 -17.56
C GLY A 236 -10.34 -6.19 -17.10
N PRO A 237 -9.19 -6.16 -16.38
CA PRO A 237 -8.61 -5.02 -15.63
C PRO A 237 -8.58 -3.73 -16.44
N PRO A 238 -8.61 -2.54 -15.79
CA PRO A 238 -8.62 -1.29 -16.51
C PRO A 238 -7.40 -1.28 -17.43
N LEU A 239 -7.59 -0.90 -18.70
CA LEU A 239 -6.46 -0.82 -19.64
C LEU A 239 -5.37 0.10 -19.10
N ASP A 240 -5.78 1.11 -18.34
CA ASP A 240 -4.93 2.00 -17.57
C ASP A 240 -5.09 1.65 -16.07
N LEU A 241 -4.15 0.88 -15.53
CA LEU A 241 -3.99 0.75 -14.07
C LEU A 241 -3.78 2.14 -13.46
N ASN A 242 -4.05 2.29 -12.16
CA ASN A 242 -3.73 3.51 -11.41
C ASN A 242 -2.22 3.80 -11.52
N ASP A 243 -1.82 4.55 -12.54
CA ASP A 243 -0.46 5.02 -12.73
C ASP A 243 -0.33 6.37 -12.04
N VAL A 244 0.52 6.42 -11.01
CA VAL A 244 0.89 7.69 -10.40
C VAL A 244 2.02 8.25 -11.23
N SER A 245 1.65 8.96 -12.31
CA SER A 245 2.63 9.64 -13.14
C SER A 245 3.31 10.73 -12.32
N VAL A 246 4.57 10.49 -11.95
CA VAL A 246 5.41 11.50 -11.31
C VAL A 246 6.08 12.28 -12.44
N ASP A 247 5.57 13.49 -12.71
CA ASP A 247 6.18 14.39 -13.69
C ASP A 247 7.67 14.58 -13.35
N THR A 248 8.55 14.13 -14.26
CA THR A 248 9.99 14.39 -14.11
C THR A 248 10.19 15.92 -14.13
N PRO A 249 10.74 16.53 -13.07
CA PRO A 249 10.98 17.96 -13.03
C PRO A 249 11.84 18.35 -14.22
N ALA A 250 11.52 19.47 -14.86
CA ALA A 250 12.29 19.97 -15.98
C ALA A 250 13.74 20.20 -15.54
N GLY A 251 14.64 19.31 -15.97
CA GLY A 251 16.04 19.35 -15.59
C GLY A 251 16.75 20.59 -16.17
N PRO A 252 17.72 21.17 -15.44
CA PRO A 252 18.51 22.29 -15.95
C PRO A 252 19.52 21.85 -17.04
N LEU A 253 19.79 20.54 -17.14
CA LEU A 253 20.72 19.96 -18.11
C LEU A 253 20.02 19.60 -19.41
N THR A 254 20.66 19.92 -20.52
CA THR A 254 20.28 19.40 -21.84
C THR A 254 20.65 17.92 -21.96
N GLN A 255 19.94 17.16 -22.80
CA GLN A 255 20.23 15.73 -23.02
C GLN A 255 21.72 15.39 -23.24
N PRO A 256 22.50 16.08 -24.10
CA PRO A 256 23.91 15.75 -24.27
C PRO A 256 24.76 15.97 -22.99
N GLN A 257 24.32 16.85 -22.09
CA GLN A 257 24.99 17.03 -20.79
C GLN A 257 24.63 15.92 -19.81
N VAL A 258 23.39 15.43 -19.86
CA VAL A 258 22.96 14.26 -19.10
C VAL A 258 23.76 13.03 -19.55
N ASP A 259 23.88 12.81 -20.86
CA ASP A 259 24.66 11.70 -21.42
C ASP A 259 26.14 11.77 -20.99
N TYR A 260 26.70 12.99 -20.94
CA TYR A 260 28.06 13.21 -20.46
C TYR A 260 28.19 12.94 -18.96
N LEU A 261 27.23 13.38 -18.14
CA LEU A 261 27.17 13.06 -16.71
C LEU A 261 27.11 11.55 -16.49
N ASP A 262 26.24 10.84 -17.21
CA ASP A 262 26.10 9.39 -17.11
C ASP A 262 27.37 8.65 -17.54
N THR A 263 28.06 9.14 -18.57
CA THR A 263 29.35 8.60 -19.00
C THR A 263 30.41 8.72 -17.91
N LEU A 264 30.47 9.85 -17.20
CA LEU A 264 31.39 10.05 -16.08
C LEU A 264 31.01 9.20 -14.86
N LEU A 265 29.72 9.03 -14.62
CA LEU A 265 29.22 8.28 -13.47
C LEU A 265 29.16 6.76 -13.70
N HIS A 266 29.36 6.28 -14.93
CA HIS A 266 29.25 4.85 -15.29
C HIS A 266 30.11 3.92 -14.43
N GLY A 267 31.24 4.39 -13.90
CA GLY A 267 32.12 3.62 -13.01
C GLY A 267 31.65 3.52 -11.55
N HIS A 268 30.59 4.23 -11.16
CA HIS A 268 30.11 4.27 -9.78
C HIS A 268 29.11 3.14 -9.54
N SER A 269 29.27 2.48 -8.40
CA SER A 269 28.28 1.54 -7.89
C SER A 269 26.99 2.30 -7.56
N ARG A 270 25.87 1.83 -8.09
CA ARG A 270 24.53 2.33 -7.76
C ARG A 270 23.87 1.53 -6.64
N GLN A 271 24.62 0.64 -5.99
CA GLN A 271 24.10 -0.21 -4.92
C GLN A 271 23.74 0.62 -3.69
N PRO A 272 22.77 0.18 -2.86
CA PRO A 272 22.32 0.89 -1.66
C PRO A 272 23.34 0.91 -0.51
N ARG A 273 24.62 0.65 -0.78
CA ARG A 273 25.67 0.76 0.24
C ARG A 273 25.87 2.23 0.58
N HIS A 274 25.92 2.51 1.88
CA HIS A 274 25.99 3.87 2.39
C HIS A 274 27.12 4.70 1.73
N GLU A 275 28.32 4.15 1.63
CA GLU A 275 29.48 4.84 1.03
C GLU A 275 29.31 5.10 -0.47
N ASP A 276 28.66 4.20 -1.20
CA ASP A 276 28.46 4.30 -2.64
C ASP A 276 27.46 5.41 -2.97
N VAL A 277 26.35 5.48 -2.23
CA VAL A 277 25.31 6.51 -2.41
C VAL A 277 25.84 7.92 -2.10
N LEU A 278 26.59 8.06 -1.00
CA LEU A 278 27.21 9.34 -0.66
C LEU A 278 28.21 9.78 -1.72
N ARG A 279 29.07 8.87 -2.17
CA ARG A 279 30.10 9.16 -3.17
C ARG A 279 29.48 9.52 -4.51
N LEU A 280 28.50 8.75 -4.96
CA LEU A 280 27.77 9.03 -6.20
C LEU A 280 27.13 10.42 -6.16
N TRP A 281 26.48 10.78 -5.04
CA TRP A 281 25.90 12.11 -4.87
C TRP A 281 26.94 13.22 -4.91
N ILE A 282 28.03 13.09 -4.14
CA ILE A 282 29.08 14.13 -4.06
C ILE A 282 29.74 14.32 -5.42
N ASP A 283 30.10 13.24 -6.09
CA ASP A 283 30.79 13.28 -7.38
C ASP A 283 29.85 13.85 -8.47
N ALA A 284 28.59 13.43 -8.51
CA ALA A 284 27.59 14.00 -9.42
C ALA A 284 27.35 15.49 -9.16
N LEU A 285 27.16 15.90 -7.90
CA LEU A 285 26.94 17.29 -7.54
C LEU A 285 28.16 18.16 -7.88
N ALA A 286 29.38 17.65 -7.68
CA ALA A 286 30.60 18.34 -8.06
C ALA A 286 30.66 18.56 -9.58
N ILE A 287 30.40 17.52 -10.38
CA ILE A 287 30.38 17.62 -11.84
C ILE A 287 29.36 18.67 -12.29
N VAL A 288 28.13 18.60 -11.78
CA VAL A 288 27.07 19.51 -12.21
C VAL A 288 27.34 20.95 -11.78
N ARG A 289 27.92 21.19 -10.59
CA ARG A 289 28.38 22.52 -10.17
C ARG A 289 29.49 23.10 -11.06
N THR A 290 30.34 22.26 -11.66
CA THR A 290 31.32 22.76 -12.63
C THR A 290 30.67 23.26 -13.92
N MET A 291 29.53 22.69 -14.30
CA MET A 291 28.77 23.10 -15.49
C MET A 291 27.87 24.30 -15.20
N TYR A 292 27.22 24.33 -14.03
CA TYR A 292 26.23 25.33 -13.62
C TYR A 292 26.49 25.85 -12.19
N PRO A 293 27.48 26.74 -11.98
CA PRO A 293 27.91 27.17 -10.64
C PRO A 293 26.87 27.99 -9.86
N HIS A 294 25.85 28.52 -10.54
CA HIS A 294 24.85 29.41 -9.94
C HIS A 294 23.51 28.72 -9.65
N ASP A 295 23.29 27.52 -10.20
CA ASP A 295 22.00 26.82 -10.14
C ASP A 295 22.00 25.63 -9.15
N PHE A 296 23.19 25.20 -8.68
CA PHE A 296 23.44 24.01 -7.83
C PHE A 296 24.39 24.29 -6.65
#